data_AF-A0A914H026-F1
#
_entry.id   AF-A0A914H026-F1
#
_cell.length_a   1.000
_cell.length_b   1.000
_cell.length_c   1.000
_cell.angle_alpha   90.00
_cell.angle_beta   90.00
_cell.angle_gamma   90.00
#
_symmetry.space_group_name_H-M   'P 1'
#
loop_
_entity.id
_entity.type
_entity.pdbx_description
1 polymer ?
#
loop_
_entity_poly.entity_id
_entity_poly.type
_entity_poly.pdbx_seq_one_letter_code
_entity_poly.pdbx_strand_id
1 'polypeptide(L)'
;MEGMEALKVEFFKSADPVNFIMYFWTTFAIILFDEKNNLTGERLVLRQIKTFEWLLVRCPIERDEAKWAELEKEAAEWNCIGINFKDNEIGDGMSDGNEAPENE
;
A
#
# COMPACT_ATOMS: atom_id res chain seq x y z
N MET A 1 3.80 12.81 -6.75
CA MET A 1 3.58 11.99 -5.53
C MET A 1 2.15 11.47 -5.58
N GLU A 2 1.82 10.68 -6.60
CA GLU A 2 0.43 10.24 -6.87
C GLU A 2 0.18 8.82 -6.34
N GLY A 3 1.19 7.94 -6.38
CA GLY A 3 1.03 6.54 -5.99
C GLY A 3 0.66 6.30 -4.51
N MET A 4 1.22 7.07 -3.57
CA MET A 4 0.89 6.91 -2.14
C MET A 4 -0.53 7.39 -1.81
N GLU A 5 -0.99 8.45 -2.47
CA GLU A 5 -2.36 8.92 -2.30
C GLU A 5 -3.36 7.95 -2.94
N ALA A 6 -3.04 7.39 -4.11
CA ALA A 6 -3.84 6.33 -4.73
C ALA A 6 -3.97 5.09 -3.81
N LEU A 7 -2.88 4.68 -3.16
CA LEU A 7 -2.91 3.58 -2.18
C LEU A 7 -3.86 3.87 -1.01
N LYS A 8 -3.82 5.08 -0.44
CA LYS A 8 -4.73 5.47 0.65
C LYS A 8 -6.18 5.44 0.18
N VAL A 9 -6.46 6.00 -0.99
CA VAL A 9 -7.81 5.99 -1.59
C VAL A 9 -8.31 4.56 -1.76
N GLU A 10 -7.49 3.66 -2.29
CA GLU A 10 -7.86 2.26 -2.49
C GLU A 10 -8.08 1.52 -1.17
N PHE A 11 -7.26 1.80 -0.16
CA PHE A 11 -7.45 1.26 1.19
C PHE A 11 -8.81 1.66 1.80
N PHE A 12 -9.26 2.90 1.60
CA PHE A 12 -10.58 3.35 2.06
C PHE A 12 -11.74 2.78 1.24
N LYS A 13 -11.53 2.45 -0.04
CA LYS A 13 -12.55 1.83 -0.90
C LYS A 13 -12.70 0.33 -0.68
N SER A 14 -11.67 -0.33 -0.17
CA SER A 14 -11.67 -1.76 0.13
C SER A 14 -12.83 -2.11 1.07
N ALA A 15 -13.70 -3.04 0.64
CA ALA A 15 -14.78 -3.57 1.47
C ALA A 15 -14.37 -4.83 2.22
N ASP A 16 -13.43 -5.60 1.65
CA ASP A 16 -12.93 -6.83 2.25
C ASP A 16 -11.72 -6.54 3.15
N PRO A 17 -11.72 -7.05 4.40
CA PRO A 17 -10.57 -6.94 5.28
C PRO A 17 -9.47 -7.91 4.84
N VAL A 18 -8.23 -7.41 4.72
CA VAL A 18 -7.03 -8.20 4.40
C VAL A 18 -5.85 -7.75 5.24
N ASN A 19 -5.04 -8.70 5.67
CA ASN A 19 -3.89 -8.45 6.54
C ASN A 19 -2.60 -8.77 5.81
N PHE A 20 -1.68 -7.82 5.76
CA PHE A 20 -0.36 -8.03 5.18
C PHE A 20 0.70 -7.14 5.81
N ILE A 21 1.94 -7.62 5.74
CA ILE A 21 3.15 -6.88 6.04
C ILE A 21 3.99 -6.91 4.79
N MET A 22 4.30 -5.74 4.24
CA MET A 22 5.12 -5.60 3.06
C MET A 22 6.38 -4.83 3.41
N TYR A 23 7.52 -5.49 3.22
CA TYR A 23 8.83 -4.88 3.35
C TYR A 23 9.33 -4.44 1.97
N PHE A 24 9.90 -3.24 1.87
CA PHE A 24 10.56 -2.81 0.65
C PHE A 24 11.70 -1.83 0.93
N TRP A 25 12.63 -1.78 -0.04
CA TRP A 25 13.77 -0.88 -0.02
C TRP A 25 13.55 0.26 -1.00
N THR A 26 13.80 1.50 -0.56
CA THR A 26 13.77 2.67 -1.46
C THR A 26 14.69 3.78 -0.96
N THR A 27 15.26 4.52 -1.91
CA THR A 27 16.08 5.71 -1.68
C THR A 27 15.26 7.00 -1.70
N PHE A 28 13.99 6.93 -2.10
CA PHE A 28 13.11 8.09 -2.15
C PHE A 28 12.59 8.43 -0.76
N ALA A 29 12.48 9.73 -0.48
CA ALA A 29 11.83 10.21 0.73
C ALA A 29 10.31 9.96 0.63
N ILE A 30 9.80 9.00 1.40
CA ILE A 30 8.36 8.76 1.53
C ILE A 30 7.86 9.43 2.81
N ILE A 31 6.65 9.99 2.74
CA ILE A 31 5.97 10.55 3.90
C ILE A 31 5.35 9.41 4.72
N LEU A 32 5.68 9.34 6.01
CA LEU A 32 5.05 8.42 6.96
C LEU A 32 3.56 8.72 7.10
N PHE A 33 2.73 7.68 7.23
CA PHE A 33 1.30 7.84 7.47
C PHE A 33 0.71 6.68 8.27
N ASP A 34 -0.47 6.94 8.83
CA ASP A 34 -1.24 6.04 9.68
C ASP A 34 -2.72 6.27 9.42
N GLU A 35 -3.26 5.52 8.46
CA GLU A 35 -4.66 5.62 8.05
C GLU A 35 -5.49 4.55 8.74
N LYS A 36 -6.70 4.90 9.17
CA LYS A 36 -7.65 3.96 9.79
C LYS A 36 -8.93 3.90 9.00
N ASN A 37 -9.29 2.70 8.54
CA ASN A 37 -10.58 2.44 7.94
C ASN A 37 -11.52 1.87 9.01
N ASN A 38 -12.34 2.75 9.60
CA ASN A 38 -13.31 2.36 10.63
C ASN A 38 -14.46 1.50 10.09
N LEU A 39 -14.68 1.45 8.77
CA LEU A 39 -15.71 0.60 8.17
C LEU A 39 -15.29 -0.87 8.16
N THR A 40 -14.04 -1.15 7.79
CA THR A 40 -13.48 -2.51 7.80
C THR A 40 -12.82 -2.88 9.12
N GLY A 41 -12.58 -1.90 10.00
CA GLY A 41 -11.89 -2.11 11.27
C GLY A 41 -10.39 -2.31 11.09
N GLU A 42 -9.80 -1.73 10.05
CA GLU A 42 -8.39 -1.92 9.69
C GLU A 42 -7.57 -0.63 9.79
N ARG A 43 -6.25 -0.80 9.83
CA ARG A 43 -5.25 0.26 9.87
C ARG A 43 -4.18 -0.02 8.83
N LEU A 44 -3.81 1.00 8.06
CA LEU A 44 -2.71 0.99 7.11
C LEU A 44 -1.62 1.96 7.58
N VAL A 45 -0.44 1.44 7.89
CA VAL A 45 0.68 2.24 8.39
C VAL A 45 1.90 2.04 7.53
N LEU A 46 2.54 3.16 7.16
CA LEU A 46 3.88 3.15 6.59
C LEU A 46 4.88 3.58 7.64
N ARG A 47 5.89 2.73 7.91
CA ARG A 47 6.95 2.99 8.89
C ARG A 47 8.32 2.84 8.24
N GLN A 48 9.25 3.70 8.64
CA GLN A 48 10.67 3.55 8.31
C GLN A 48 11.36 2.73 9.42
N ILE A 49 12.05 1.66 9.05
CA ILE A 49 12.79 0.81 9.99
C ILE A 49 14.29 1.14 9.96
N LYS A 50 14.84 1.41 8.76
CA LYS A 50 16.21 1.92 8.57
C LYS A 50 16.25 2.94 7.43
N THR A 51 17.42 3.53 7.16
CA THR A 51 17.65 4.62 6.19
C THR A 51 16.96 4.44 4.83
N PHE A 52 16.81 3.19 4.36
CA PHE A 52 16.15 2.88 3.10
C PHE A 52 15.15 1.73 3.20
N GLU A 53 14.86 1.27 4.42
CA GLU A 53 14.04 0.09 4.65
C GLU A 53 12.69 0.53 5.22
N TRP A 54 11.62 0.16 4.53
CA TRP A 54 10.26 0.58 4.83
C TRP A 54 9.36 -0.63 5.02
N LEU A 55 8.38 -0.46 5.90
CA LEU A 55 7.36 -1.45 6.18
C LEU A 55 5.97 -0.83 6.00
N LEU A 56 5.21 -1.38 5.07
CA LEU A 56 3.79 -1.09 4.90
C LEU A 56 2.99 -2.21 5.57
N VAL A 57 2.21 -1.85 6.58
CA VAL A 57 1.45 -2.81 7.39
C VAL A 57 -0.03 -2.50 7.26
N ARG A 58 -0.81 -3.46 6.74
CA ARG A 58 -2.27 -3.46 6.82
C ARG A 58 -2.70 -4.53 7.82
N CYS A 59 -3.43 -4.11 8.84
CA CYS A 59 -3.79 -4.96 9.97
C CYS A 59 -5.12 -4.53 10.60
N PRO A 60 -5.74 -5.37 11.45
CA PRO A 60 -6.90 -4.93 12.24
C PRO A 60 -6.52 -3.80 13.20
N ILE A 61 -7.44 -2.88 13.47
CA ILE A 61 -7.26 -1.80 14.46
C ILE A 61 -7.04 -2.39 15.85
N GLU A 62 -7.84 -3.39 16.21
CA GLU A 62 -7.66 -4.18 17.43
C GLU A 62 -6.73 -5.36 17.13
N ARG A 63 -5.46 -5.20 17.48
CA ARG A 63 -4.43 -6.22 17.23
C ARG A 63 -3.55 -6.49 18.44
N ASP A 64 -3.02 -7.71 18.51
CA ASP A 64 -2.01 -8.09 19.49
C ASP A 64 -0.65 -7.52 19.07
N GLU A 65 -0.27 -6.38 19.65
CA GLU A 65 0.97 -5.67 19.29
C GLU A 65 2.22 -6.53 19.48
N ALA A 66 2.23 -7.51 20.41
CA ALA A 66 3.39 -8.38 20.60
C ALA A 66 3.53 -9.35 19.42
N LYS A 67 2.44 -10.00 19.01
CA LYS A 67 2.44 -10.88 17.83
C LYS A 67 2.78 -10.12 16.56
N TRP A 68 2.26 -8.91 16.40
CA TRP A 68 2.57 -8.08 15.23
C TRP A 68 4.03 -7.62 15.23
N ALA A 69 4.60 -7.28 16.38
CA ALA A 69 6.02 -6.95 16.46
C ALA A 69 6.92 -8.14 16.05
N GLU A 70 6.56 -9.37 16.41
CA GLU A 70 7.27 -10.57 15.95
C GLU A 70 7.17 -10.75 14.44
N LEU A 71 5.97 -10.61 13.86
CA LEU A 71 5.77 -10.70 12.41
C LEU A 71 6.45 -9.55 11.62
N GLU A 72 6.43 -8.33 12.15
CA GLU A 72 7.10 -7.17 11.55
C GLU A 72 8.63 -7.37 11.55
N LYS A 73 9.18 -7.93 12.64
CA LYS A 73 10.59 -8.31 12.71
C LYS A 73 10.93 -9.41 11.72
N GLU A 74 10.13 -10.46 11.67
CA GLU A 74 10.31 -11.57 10.73
C GLU A 74 10.27 -11.04 9.28
N ALA A 75 9.29 -10.21 8.91
CA ALA A 75 9.20 -9.64 7.57
C ALA A 75 10.44 -8.83 7.15
N ALA A 76 11.13 -8.17 8.09
CA ALA A 76 12.36 -7.44 7.82
C ALA A 76 13.61 -8.34 7.68
N GLU A 77 13.54 -9.58 8.17
CA GLU A 77 14.62 -10.58 8.09
C GLU A 77 14.51 -11.49 6.86
N TRP A 78 13.34 -11.58 6.23
CA TRP A 78 13.10 -12.48 5.10
C TRP A 78 13.51 -11.90 3.75
N ASN A 79 13.96 -12.80 2.86
CA ASN A 79 14.44 -12.49 1.51
C ASN A 79 13.42 -11.65 0.73
N CYS A 80 13.83 -10.43 0.38
CA CYS A 80 13.01 -9.49 -0.36
C CYS A 80 12.66 -10.04 -1.75
N ILE A 81 11.37 -10.04 -2.11
CA ILE A 81 10.98 -10.12 -3.51
C ILE A 81 11.19 -8.72 -4.09
N GLY A 82 12.21 -8.56 -4.92
CA GLY A 82 12.48 -7.31 -5.62
C GLY A 82 11.41 -7.05 -6.68
N ILE A 83 10.36 -6.32 -6.31
CA ILE A 83 9.36 -5.83 -7.27
C ILE A 83 9.84 -4.46 -7.77
N ASN A 84 10.42 -4.45 -8.96
CA ASN A 84 10.82 -3.21 -9.61
C ASN A 84 9.60 -2.57 -10.27
N PHE A 85 8.95 -1.65 -9.57
CA PHE A 85 7.94 -0.78 -10.17
C PHE A 85 8.66 0.22 -11.07
N LYS A 86 8.60 0.02 -12.39
CA LYS A 86 8.97 1.11 -13.28
C LYS A 86 7.81 2.10 -13.28
N ASP A 87 8.11 3.38 -13.07
CA ASP A 87 7.08 4.44 -13.06
C ASP A 87 6.23 4.47 -14.35
N ASN A 88 6.76 3.96 -15.46
CA ASN A 88 6.02 3.83 -16.73
C ASN A 88 5.06 2.63 -16.81
N GLU A 89 5.05 1.75 -15.81
CA GLU A 89 4.16 0.59 -15.70
C GLU A 89 3.00 0.85 -14.71
N ILE A 90 2.96 2.02 -14.06
CA ILE A 90 1.89 2.42 -13.13
C ILE A 90 1.19 3.69 -13.66
N GLY A 91 0.08 3.49 -14.38
CA GLY A 91 -0.84 4.52 -14.91
C GLY A 91 -0.86 4.55 -16.46
N ASP A 92 -1.99 4.68 -17.17
CA ASP A 92 -3.38 4.91 -16.81
C ASP A 92 -4.26 3.96 -17.65
N GLY A 93 -5.02 3.09 -17.01
CA GLY A 93 -5.90 2.12 -17.67
C GLY A 93 -7.18 2.78 -18.17
N MET A 94 -7.08 3.81 -19.01
CA MET A 94 -8.21 4.35 -19.76
C MET A 94 -7.92 4.21 -21.25
N SER A 95 -8.37 3.08 -21.81
CA SER A 95 -8.54 2.89 -23.24
C SER A 95 -10.00 3.20 -23.60
N ASP A 96 -10.19 4.37 -24.21
CA ASP A 96 -11.22 4.78 -25.16
C ASP A 96 -12.69 4.35 -25.00
N GLY A 97 -13.53 5.38 -24.98
CA GLY A 97 -14.92 5.32 -25.42
C GLY A 97 -15.35 6.65 -26.01
N ASN A 98 -14.68 7.10 -27.07
CA ASN A 98 -15.18 8.20 -27.91
C ASN A 98 -15.69 7.64 -29.24
N GLU A 99 -16.73 8.31 -29.77
CA GLU A 99 -17.47 8.11 -31.04
C GLU A 99 -18.64 7.12 -31.03
N ALA A 100 -19.81 7.64 -30.65
CA ALA A 100 -21.03 7.34 -31.39
C ALA A 100 -21.04 8.21 -32.67
N PRO A 101 -21.16 7.66 -33.88
CA PRO A 101 -21.46 8.48 -35.05
C PRO A 101 -22.93 8.90 -34.99
N GLU A 102 -23.18 10.21 -35.01
CA GLU A 102 -24.51 10.76 -35.26
C GLU A 102 -24.84 10.57 -36.75
N ASN A 103 -25.96 9.91 -37.00
CA ASN A 103 -26.49 9.66 -38.34
C ASN A 103 -27.22 10.92 -38.82
N GLU A 104 -26.95 11.36 -40.06
CA GLU A 104 -27.91 12.15 -40.87
C GLU A 104 -28.52 11.26 -41.97
#